data_AF-A0A812RPH3-F1
#
_entry.id   AF-A0A812RPH3-F1
#
_cell.length_a   1.000
_cell.length_b   1.000
_cell.length_c   1.000
_cell.angle_alpha   90.00
_cell.angle_beta   90.00
_cell.angle_gamma   90.00
#
_symmetry.space_group_name_H-M   'P 1'
#
loop_
_entity.id
_entity.type
_entity.pdbx_description
1 polymer ?
#
loop_
_entity_poly.entity_id
_entity_poly.type
_entity_poly.pdbx_seq_one_letter_code
_entity_poly.pdbx_strand_id
1 'polypeptide(L)'
;MSIDPPPHCQTVQENVFEELHLPPDVSSEVQTAWQTFIGMASSREAAGEAIYAALFDAAPSLQSLFKTARLLTKEWFENQLSNLDLPREQKEAVANALVASTDALCKWLDEAVQKTPKPSAWEANSVQDFEHTILGVGDMKKTMIVRECYAQMSAQITGWLDEKHAQEDPTGMFIVTGTPGIGKSVFLAYMAALLAEKGYSIVIQRAAMFWSLESKKETAAHGEEKPIILLQNREVVLLADPGGGGTSQNVQYRPLGCTLVFVSLHEAHYKESLKQQSNHSERRFMPVWSEAEVGGHHKVLFPDKGETTAKEAYWLLGGSVRWLRDLFEVQRRQKQSLEKAARHLLNEYLSVRSWEDLDLLMQHFKQPQSVEDKKESKMSYLLQVHASAGTETPFDEHEVRLIDSKVAQEILCDKLSITTAELQKQFCKKFLREKRLGSLVGNIFQELVLNHLTDKGATSTTLECSSLPAGKKLKISVPNQKFAATRSEGVAVRLERWLHISPAFGQFPSCGLFLHQCSRGENHRTVVIADYKGRIGAMQERFKAAFCQESLTAISTIKWVIIAPSGIAAKYTGKQEVVGQWQLEDTLVVNVEQYIAEWKMG
;
A
#
# COMPACT_ATOMS: atom_id res chain seq x y z
N MET A 1 71.78 20.32 37.39
CA MET A 1 70.42 19.73 37.33
C MET A 1 70.50 18.55 36.39
N SER A 2 70.49 17.34 36.96
CA SER A 2 70.50 16.08 36.21
C SER A 2 69.09 15.87 35.64
N ILE A 3 68.97 15.66 34.33
CA ILE A 3 67.73 15.28 33.68
C ILE A 3 67.72 13.76 33.70
N ASP A 4 66.83 13.17 34.49
CA ASP A 4 66.63 11.72 34.47
C ASP A 4 66.06 11.29 33.10
N PRO A 5 66.57 10.20 32.50
CA PRO A 5 66.03 9.69 31.26
C PRO A 5 64.59 9.19 31.45
N PRO A 6 63.73 9.31 30.42
CA PRO A 6 62.35 8.85 30.51
C PRO A 6 62.31 7.33 30.76
N PRO A 7 61.31 6.84 31.52
CA PRO A 7 61.21 5.42 31.84
C PRO A 7 61.09 4.60 30.55
N HIS A 8 61.99 3.64 30.40
CA HIS A 8 61.99 2.70 29.29
C HIS A 8 60.66 1.93 29.27
N CYS A 9 59.93 2.03 28.15
CA CYS A 9 58.83 1.13 27.84
C CYS A 9 59.37 -0.31 27.91
N GLN A 10 58.84 -1.10 28.86
CA GLN A 10 59.19 -2.51 28.99
C GLN A 10 58.80 -3.24 27.71
N THR A 11 59.66 -4.18 27.31
CA THR A 11 59.61 -4.95 26.06
C THR A 11 58.20 -5.44 25.75
N VAL A 12 57.65 -5.04 24.60
CA VAL A 12 56.36 -5.56 24.11
C VAL A 12 56.57 -7.04 23.79
N GLN A 13 55.97 -7.93 24.61
CA GLN A 13 56.00 -9.37 24.35
C GLN A 13 55.00 -9.70 23.26
N GLU A 14 55.47 -9.91 22.04
CA GLU A 14 54.62 -10.21 20.86
C GLU A 14 54.10 -11.66 20.82
N ASN A 15 54.59 -12.53 21.72
CA ASN A 15 54.37 -13.98 21.63
C ASN A 15 53.60 -14.59 22.82
N VAL A 16 53.24 -13.81 23.84
CA VAL A 16 52.48 -14.29 25.01
C VAL A 16 51.46 -13.22 25.40
N PHE A 17 50.16 -13.58 25.40
CA PHE A 17 49.09 -12.70 25.90
C PHE A 17 49.07 -12.73 27.43
N GLU A 18 50.13 -12.24 28.08
CA GLU A 18 50.12 -12.00 29.53
C GLU A 18 49.39 -10.70 29.85
N GLU A 19 48.91 -10.60 31.10
CA GLU A 19 48.19 -9.44 31.61
C GLU A 19 49.09 -8.19 31.55
N LEU A 20 48.67 -7.17 30.80
CA LEU A 20 49.44 -5.94 30.64
C LEU A 20 49.32 -5.09 31.91
N HIS A 21 50.28 -5.23 32.82
CA HIS A 21 50.38 -4.40 34.01
C HIS A 21 50.87 -3.00 33.65
N LEU A 22 49.94 -2.07 33.54
CA LEU A 22 50.25 -0.65 33.37
C LEU A 22 50.52 0.01 34.74
N PRO A 23 51.50 0.92 34.81
CA PRO A 23 51.63 1.83 35.95
C PRO A 23 50.29 2.54 36.26
N PRO A 24 49.96 2.78 37.54
CA PRO A 24 48.64 3.32 37.93
C PRO A 24 48.29 4.67 37.28
N ASP A 25 49.29 5.51 37.07
CA ASP A 25 49.20 6.79 36.37
C ASP A 25 48.82 6.60 34.89
N VAL A 26 49.50 5.70 34.20
CA VAL A 26 49.20 5.38 32.79
C VAL A 26 47.80 4.76 32.65
N SER A 27 47.42 3.87 33.56
CA SER A 27 46.08 3.28 33.57
C SER A 27 44.99 4.34 33.74
N SER A 28 45.22 5.32 34.63
CA SER A 28 44.30 6.44 34.86
C SER A 28 44.14 7.32 33.61
N GLU A 29 45.24 7.62 32.92
CA GLU A 29 45.22 8.40 31.68
C GLU A 29 44.50 7.66 30.55
N VAL A 30 44.75 6.35 30.39
CA VAL A 30 44.06 5.50 29.41
C VAL A 30 42.55 5.47 29.69
N GLN A 31 42.14 5.28 30.94
CA GLN A 31 40.74 5.32 31.33
C GLN A 31 40.09 6.68 31.04
N THR A 32 40.81 7.77 31.30
CA THR A 32 40.34 9.13 31.01
C THR A 32 40.16 9.37 29.52
N ALA A 33 41.11 8.91 28.69
CA ALA A 33 41.01 8.98 27.24
C ALA A 33 39.82 8.17 26.71
N TRP A 34 39.59 6.97 27.24
CA TRP A 34 38.44 6.14 26.91
C TRP A 34 37.10 6.78 27.29
N GLN A 35 37.00 7.33 28.50
CA GLN A 35 35.80 8.05 28.94
C GLN A 35 35.54 9.28 28.08
N THR A 36 36.60 10.00 27.70
CA THR A 36 36.51 11.17 26.82
C THR A 36 36.01 10.77 25.43
N PHE A 37 36.57 9.71 24.84
CA PHE A 37 36.13 9.17 23.56
C PHE A 37 34.66 8.75 23.58
N ILE A 38 34.24 8.00 24.60
CA ILE A 38 32.85 7.58 24.77
C ILE A 38 31.92 8.78 24.94
N GLY A 39 32.35 9.81 25.69
CA GLY A 39 31.58 11.04 25.89
C GLY A 39 31.46 11.92 24.64
N MET A 40 32.39 11.80 23.68
CA MET A 40 32.33 12.50 22.39
C MET A 40 31.39 11.81 21.40
N ALA A 41 31.13 10.52 21.55
CA ALA A 41 30.17 9.79 20.73
C ALA A 41 28.73 10.09 21.19
N SER A 42 27.77 10.07 20.26
CA SER A 42 26.35 10.30 20.57
C SER A 42 25.72 9.20 21.43
N SER A 43 26.33 8.02 21.47
CA SER A 43 25.98 6.90 22.35
C SER A 43 27.17 5.93 22.48
N ARG A 44 27.08 4.98 23.42
CA ARG A 44 28.09 3.91 23.57
C ARG A 44 28.17 3.03 22.32
N GLU A 45 27.05 2.81 21.66
CA GLU A 45 26.95 2.08 20.39
C GLU A 45 27.67 2.83 19.26
N ALA A 46 27.51 4.16 19.18
CA ALA A 46 28.21 4.97 18.19
C ALA A 46 29.74 4.98 18.41
N ALA A 47 30.18 4.97 19.68
CA ALA A 47 31.59 4.79 20.03
C ALA A 47 32.11 3.41 19.56
N GLY A 48 31.32 2.36 19.79
CA GLY A 48 31.62 0.99 19.33
C GLY A 48 31.70 0.87 17.81
N GLU A 49 30.77 1.49 17.07
CA GLU A 49 30.80 1.54 15.60
C GLU A 49 32.01 2.30 15.08
N ALA A 50 32.42 3.40 15.71
CA ALA A 50 33.61 4.16 15.34
C ALA A 50 34.90 3.36 15.54
N ILE A 51 35.03 2.60 16.65
CA ILE A 51 36.16 1.71 16.91
C ILE A 51 36.17 0.56 15.90
N TYR A 52 35.02 -0.05 15.67
CA TYR A 52 34.87 -1.13 14.69
C TYR A 52 35.29 -0.67 13.30
N ALA A 53 34.78 0.47 12.84
CA ALA A 53 35.13 1.04 11.54
C ALA A 53 36.63 1.33 11.45
N ALA A 54 37.22 1.95 12.48
CA ALA A 54 38.65 2.24 12.52
C ALA A 54 39.51 0.96 12.47
N LEU A 55 39.15 -0.08 13.22
CA LEU A 55 39.86 -1.38 13.20
C LEU A 55 39.67 -2.11 11.86
N PHE A 56 38.46 -2.08 11.31
CA PHE A 56 38.13 -2.71 10.03
C PHE A 56 38.91 -2.07 8.88
N ASP A 57 39.07 -0.74 8.90
CA ASP A 57 39.83 0.00 7.89
C ASP A 57 41.35 -0.13 8.11
N ALA A 58 41.82 -0.11 9.35
CA ALA A 58 43.25 -0.16 9.68
C ALA A 58 43.87 -1.55 9.49
N ALA A 59 43.08 -2.63 9.55
CA ALA A 59 43.58 -4.00 9.44
C ALA A 59 42.82 -4.82 8.36
N PRO A 60 43.11 -4.61 7.06
CA PRO A 60 42.45 -5.33 5.95
C PRO A 60 42.53 -6.85 6.04
N SER A 61 43.58 -7.40 6.66
CA SER A 61 43.75 -8.85 6.88
C SER A 61 42.68 -9.44 7.82
N LEU A 62 42.16 -8.65 8.76
CA LEU A 62 41.12 -9.07 9.70
C LEU A 62 39.71 -8.96 9.10
N GLN A 63 39.51 -8.25 8.00
CA GLN A 63 38.19 -8.08 7.34
C GLN A 63 37.54 -9.42 6.98
N SER A 64 38.34 -10.45 6.70
CA SER A 64 37.85 -11.80 6.42
C SER A 64 37.20 -12.50 7.61
N LEU A 65 37.53 -12.09 8.85
CA LEU A 65 36.97 -12.60 10.10
C LEU A 65 35.62 -11.94 10.44
N PHE A 66 35.32 -10.78 9.84
CA PHE A 66 34.09 -10.02 10.08
C PHE A 66 32.98 -10.33 9.05
N LYS A 67 33.04 -11.51 8.41
CA LYS A 67 32.12 -11.92 7.34
C LYS A 67 30.76 -12.45 7.82
N THR A 68 30.52 -12.56 9.14
CA THR A 68 29.30 -13.17 9.69
C THR A 68 28.64 -12.28 10.74
N ALA A 69 27.31 -12.32 10.80
CA ALA A 69 26.42 -11.44 11.56
C ALA A 69 26.74 -11.32 13.06
N ARG A 70 26.25 -10.21 13.66
CA ARG A 70 26.29 -9.80 15.08
C ARG A 70 26.20 -10.91 16.14
N LEU A 71 25.66 -12.08 15.81
CA LEU A 71 25.55 -13.27 16.68
C LEU A 71 26.90 -13.96 16.95
N LEU A 72 27.79 -14.08 15.97
CA LEU A 72 29.15 -14.60 16.22
C LEU A 72 29.99 -13.58 16.99
N THR A 73 29.70 -12.29 16.84
CA THR A 73 30.26 -11.23 17.69
C THR A 73 29.74 -11.37 19.12
N LYS A 74 28.48 -11.77 19.34
CA LYS A 74 27.93 -12.07 20.67
C LYS A 74 28.59 -13.31 21.30
N GLU A 75 28.68 -14.45 20.61
CA GLU A 75 29.35 -15.65 21.14
C GLU A 75 30.85 -15.43 21.39
N TRP A 76 31.54 -14.72 20.50
CA TRP A 76 32.94 -14.33 20.71
C TRP A 76 33.07 -13.37 21.89
N PHE A 77 32.17 -12.39 22.03
CA PHE A 77 32.17 -11.43 23.13
C PHE A 77 31.74 -12.07 24.46
N GLU A 78 30.85 -13.07 24.44
CA GLU A 78 30.46 -13.90 25.60
C GLU A 78 31.63 -14.78 26.06
N ASN A 79 32.37 -15.38 25.13
CA ASN A 79 33.61 -16.11 25.44
C ASN A 79 34.74 -15.19 25.93
N GLN A 80 34.81 -13.94 25.45
CA GLN A 80 35.76 -12.94 25.97
C GLN A 80 35.32 -12.41 27.34
N LEU A 81 34.01 -12.23 27.58
CA LEU A 81 33.44 -11.85 28.88
C LEU A 81 33.59 -12.94 29.94
N SER A 82 33.51 -14.22 29.57
CA SER A 82 33.80 -15.32 30.49
C SER A 82 35.26 -15.30 30.94
N ASN A 83 36.17 -14.86 30.06
CA ASN A 83 37.61 -14.74 30.32
C ASN A 83 38.02 -13.44 31.02
N LEU A 84 37.19 -12.39 30.99
CA LEU A 84 37.40 -11.17 31.76
C LEU A 84 37.11 -11.44 33.24
N ASP A 85 37.97 -11.04 34.17
CA ASP A 85 37.78 -11.22 35.62
C ASP A 85 36.82 -10.18 36.21
N LEU A 86 35.63 -10.05 35.60
CA LEU A 86 34.56 -9.20 36.09
C LEU A 86 33.83 -9.90 37.26
N PRO A 87 33.46 -9.17 38.32
CA PRO A 87 32.56 -9.67 39.34
C PRO A 87 31.32 -10.32 38.72
N ARG A 88 30.89 -11.46 39.26
CA ARG A 88 29.75 -12.25 38.76
C ARG A 88 28.51 -11.39 38.50
N GLU A 89 28.24 -10.43 39.37
CA GLU A 89 27.13 -9.48 39.25
C GLU A 89 27.23 -8.59 37.98
N GLN A 90 28.44 -8.23 37.55
CA GLN A 90 28.67 -7.46 36.33
C GLN A 90 28.59 -8.33 35.07
N LYS A 91 29.05 -9.60 35.14
CA LYS A 91 28.85 -10.58 34.05
C LYS A 91 27.37 -10.87 33.86
N GLU A 92 26.64 -11.09 34.95
CA GLU A 92 25.19 -11.25 34.94
C GLU A 92 24.51 -9.96 34.45
N ALA A 93 24.97 -8.76 34.84
CA ALA A 93 24.42 -7.50 34.32
C ALA A 93 24.66 -7.29 32.81
N VAL A 94 25.82 -7.69 32.27
CA VAL A 94 26.12 -7.58 30.83
C VAL A 94 25.37 -8.63 30.02
N ALA A 95 25.30 -9.87 30.49
CA ALA A 95 24.47 -10.92 29.88
C ALA A 95 22.98 -10.51 29.93
N ASN A 96 22.51 -10.02 31.07
CA ASN A 96 21.16 -9.48 31.21
C ASN A 96 20.95 -8.22 30.36
N ALA A 97 21.97 -7.38 30.08
CA ALA A 97 21.84 -6.24 29.18
C ALA A 97 21.81 -6.66 27.69
N LEU A 98 22.58 -7.69 27.32
CA LEU A 98 22.53 -8.32 25.98
C LEU A 98 21.20 -9.04 25.75
N VAL A 99 20.64 -9.68 26.78
CA VAL A 99 19.31 -10.31 26.78
C VAL A 99 18.18 -9.28 26.91
N ALA A 100 18.37 -8.20 27.68
CA ALA A 100 17.42 -7.08 27.82
C ALA A 100 17.42 -6.12 26.62
N SER A 101 18.39 -6.27 25.71
CA SER A 101 18.27 -5.78 24.33
C SER A 101 17.34 -6.65 23.47
N THR A 102 16.42 -7.38 24.13
CA THR A 102 15.29 -8.11 23.55
C THR A 102 14.73 -7.34 22.38
N ASP A 103 14.73 -8.01 21.22
CA ASP A 103 14.27 -7.46 19.96
C ASP A 103 12.90 -6.78 20.18
N ALA A 104 12.75 -5.58 19.61
CA ALA A 104 11.54 -4.78 19.82
C ALA A 104 10.26 -5.53 19.42
N LEU A 105 10.36 -6.45 18.46
CA LEU A 105 9.26 -7.35 18.07
C LEU A 105 8.91 -8.34 19.17
N CYS A 106 9.90 -8.92 19.87
CA CYS A 106 9.65 -9.81 21.01
C CYS A 106 8.88 -9.07 22.11
N LYS A 107 9.39 -7.91 22.54
CA LYS A 107 8.76 -7.11 23.59
C LYS A 107 7.35 -6.69 23.19
N TRP A 108 7.16 -6.27 21.93
CA TRP A 108 5.85 -5.93 21.42
C TRP A 108 4.90 -7.13 21.39
N LEU A 109 5.36 -8.31 20.99
CA LEU A 109 4.53 -9.51 20.94
C LEU A 109 4.09 -9.94 22.34
N ASP A 110 5.01 -9.95 23.30
CA ASP A 110 4.70 -10.26 24.69
C ASP A 110 3.68 -9.25 25.26
N GLU A 111 3.89 -7.96 24.99
CA GLU A 111 2.97 -6.88 25.37
C GLU A 111 1.58 -7.08 24.74
N ALA A 112 1.52 -7.37 23.44
CA ALA A 112 0.28 -7.55 22.69
C ALA A 112 -0.54 -8.73 23.18
N VAL A 113 0.11 -9.85 23.53
CA VAL A 113 -0.55 -11.04 24.08
C VAL A 113 -1.09 -10.79 25.49
N GLN A 114 -0.38 -9.98 26.28
CA GLN A 114 -0.80 -9.65 27.66
C GLN A 114 -1.89 -8.58 27.71
N LYS A 115 -1.97 -7.72 26.69
CA LYS A 115 -2.91 -6.59 26.60
C LYS A 115 -4.39 -6.97 26.85
N THR A 116 -5.13 -6.04 27.44
CA THR A 116 -6.58 -6.13 27.66
C THR A 116 -7.26 -4.90 27.04
N PRO A 117 -8.28 -5.06 26.16
CA PRO A 117 -8.82 -6.32 25.65
C PRO A 117 -7.79 -7.16 24.89
N LYS A 118 -8.02 -8.47 24.81
CA LYS A 118 -7.15 -9.41 24.08
C LYS A 118 -7.25 -9.21 22.57
N PRO A 119 -6.25 -9.62 21.77
CA PRO A 119 -6.26 -9.47 20.31
C PRO A 119 -7.54 -9.96 19.62
N SER A 120 -8.14 -11.06 20.07
CA SER A 120 -9.41 -11.61 19.59
C SER A 120 -10.62 -10.69 19.82
N ALA A 121 -10.51 -9.78 20.80
CA ALA A 121 -11.55 -8.83 21.19
C ALA A 121 -11.25 -7.40 20.71
N TRP A 122 -10.19 -7.19 19.92
CA TRP A 122 -9.94 -5.88 19.31
C TRP A 122 -10.95 -5.58 18.22
N GLU A 123 -11.71 -4.51 18.41
CA GLU A 123 -12.74 -4.09 17.47
C GLU A 123 -12.14 -3.57 16.15
N ALA A 124 -12.87 -3.79 15.07
CA ALA A 124 -12.51 -3.21 13.78
C ALA A 124 -12.53 -1.69 13.83
N ASN A 125 -11.56 -1.09 13.16
CA ASN A 125 -11.21 0.32 13.18
C ASN A 125 -10.79 0.86 14.56
N SER A 126 -10.47 0.00 15.54
CA SER A 126 -9.90 0.45 16.80
C SER A 126 -8.41 0.78 16.67
N VAL A 127 -7.95 1.65 17.57
CA VAL A 127 -6.55 2.06 17.68
C VAL A 127 -5.98 1.42 18.94
N GLN A 128 -4.85 0.73 18.79
CA GLN A 128 -4.18 -0.01 19.85
C GLN A 128 -2.80 0.59 20.10
N ASP A 129 -2.58 1.14 21.30
CA ASP A 129 -1.30 1.74 21.69
C ASP A 129 -0.39 0.78 22.47
N PHE A 130 0.89 0.84 22.21
CA PHE A 130 1.90 -0.05 22.75
C PHE A 130 3.10 0.76 23.25
N GLU A 131 3.77 0.26 24.29
CA GLU A 131 5.03 0.81 24.77
C GLU A 131 6.15 0.52 23.77
N HIS A 132 6.13 -0.70 23.21
CA HIS A 132 7.10 -1.21 22.26
C HIS A 132 6.61 -1.09 20.81
N THR A 133 7.57 -1.11 19.90
CA THR A 133 7.32 -0.91 18.48
C THR A 133 6.99 -2.22 17.75
N ILE A 134 5.93 -2.21 16.95
CA ILE A 134 5.35 -3.41 16.30
C ILE A 134 6.33 -4.12 15.33
N LEU A 135 7.18 -3.37 14.63
CA LEU A 135 8.10 -3.89 13.62
C LEU A 135 9.45 -3.22 13.87
N GLY A 136 10.53 -3.98 14.09
CA GLY A 136 11.88 -3.46 14.35
C GLY A 136 12.43 -2.48 13.29
N VAL A 137 13.60 -1.88 13.58
CA VAL A 137 14.29 -0.75 12.90
C VAL A 137 13.67 -0.23 11.59
N GLY A 138 13.07 0.97 11.66
CA GLY A 138 12.52 1.71 10.51
C GLY A 138 11.00 1.88 10.58
N ASP A 139 10.55 3.14 10.59
CA ASP A 139 9.13 3.55 10.50
C ASP A 139 8.18 2.85 11.51
N MET A 140 8.74 2.59 12.68
CA MET A 140 8.17 1.82 13.77
C MET A 140 7.00 2.56 14.43
N LYS A 141 5.87 1.88 14.60
CA LYS A 141 4.72 2.43 15.31
C LYS A 141 4.56 1.80 16.68
N LYS A 142 4.35 2.67 17.66
CA LYS A 142 3.75 2.34 18.96
C LYS A 142 2.24 2.17 18.87
N THR A 143 1.63 2.53 17.75
CA THR A 143 0.18 2.48 17.59
C THR A 143 -0.19 1.64 16.37
N MET A 144 -1.11 0.69 16.57
CA MET A 144 -1.69 -0.13 15.51
C MET A 144 -3.13 0.27 15.25
N ILE A 145 -3.55 0.29 13.99
CA ILE A 145 -4.96 0.40 13.63
C ILE A 145 -5.42 -1.00 13.23
N VAL A 146 -6.42 -1.54 13.93
CA VAL A 146 -7.03 -2.82 13.59
C VAL A 146 -8.04 -2.56 12.47
N ARG A 147 -7.65 -2.78 11.22
CA ARG A 147 -8.53 -2.51 10.08
C ARG A 147 -9.69 -3.51 10.05
N GLU A 148 -10.82 -3.11 9.49
CA GLU A 148 -11.94 -4.03 9.19
C GLU A 148 -11.46 -5.27 8.42
N CYS A 149 -10.62 -5.09 7.40
CA CYS A 149 -10.08 -6.21 6.64
C CYS A 149 -9.16 -7.14 7.47
N TYR A 150 -8.55 -6.65 8.55
CA TYR A 150 -7.74 -7.50 9.43
C TYR A 150 -8.62 -8.46 10.21
N ALA A 151 -9.72 -7.98 10.79
CA ALA A 151 -10.67 -8.81 11.53
C ALA A 151 -11.31 -9.88 10.62
N GLN A 152 -11.70 -9.49 9.40
CA GLN A 152 -12.29 -10.42 8.43
C GLN A 152 -11.28 -11.46 7.93
N MET A 153 -10.06 -11.04 7.59
CA MET A 153 -9.00 -11.97 7.14
C MET A 153 -8.51 -12.88 8.26
N SER A 154 -8.40 -12.38 9.50
CA SER A 154 -7.96 -13.21 10.62
C SER A 154 -8.96 -14.31 10.93
N ALA A 155 -10.26 -14.03 10.84
CA ALA A 155 -11.30 -15.05 10.94
C ALA A 155 -11.12 -16.16 9.89
N GLN A 156 -10.93 -15.79 8.61
CA GLN A 156 -10.68 -16.75 7.53
C GLN A 156 -9.41 -17.58 7.77
N ILE A 157 -8.30 -16.95 8.17
CA ILE A 157 -7.04 -17.64 8.45
C ILE A 157 -7.19 -18.60 9.64
N THR A 158 -7.85 -18.18 10.72
CA THR A 158 -8.04 -19.06 11.88
C THR A 158 -8.96 -20.24 11.57
N GLY A 159 -10.05 -20.03 10.82
CA GLY A 159 -10.89 -21.14 10.36
C GLY A 159 -10.12 -22.13 9.49
N TRP A 160 -9.32 -21.61 8.55
CA TRP A 160 -8.43 -22.44 7.72
C TRP A 160 -7.40 -23.22 8.56
N LEU A 161 -6.76 -22.57 9.55
CA LEU A 161 -5.80 -23.24 10.44
C LEU A 161 -6.48 -24.34 11.26
N ASP A 162 -7.65 -24.06 11.84
CA ASP A 162 -8.41 -25.03 12.63
C ASP A 162 -8.79 -26.25 11.77
N GLU A 163 -9.23 -26.03 10.51
CA GLU A 163 -9.49 -27.10 9.54
C GLU A 163 -8.24 -27.91 9.19
N LYS A 164 -7.09 -27.26 8.98
CA LYS A 164 -5.82 -27.95 8.68
C LYS A 164 -5.32 -28.73 9.87
N HIS A 165 -5.38 -28.18 11.07
CA HIS A 165 -4.92 -28.83 12.30
C HIS A 165 -5.83 -29.99 12.74
N ALA A 166 -7.06 -30.05 12.24
CA ALA A 166 -7.92 -31.23 12.39
C ALA A 166 -7.50 -32.42 11.52
N GLN A 167 -6.59 -32.22 10.54
CA GLN A 167 -6.06 -33.28 9.69
C GLN A 167 -4.90 -34.00 10.38
N GLU A 168 -4.66 -35.26 10.02
CA GLU A 168 -3.57 -36.06 10.59
C GLU A 168 -2.19 -35.43 10.32
N ASP A 169 -2.01 -34.88 9.12
CA ASP A 169 -0.80 -34.19 8.67
C ASP A 169 -1.14 -32.75 8.25
N PRO A 170 -1.21 -31.79 9.20
CA PRO A 170 -1.49 -30.40 8.88
C PRO A 170 -0.40 -29.86 7.96
N THR A 171 -0.78 -29.58 6.71
CA THR A 171 0.10 -28.98 5.72
C THR A 171 -0.70 -28.01 4.86
N GLY A 172 -0.09 -26.86 4.56
CA GLY A 172 -0.74 -25.87 3.72
C GLY A 172 -0.06 -24.52 3.76
N MET A 173 -0.43 -23.69 2.79
CA MET A 173 0.06 -22.33 2.66
C MET A 173 -1.09 -21.34 2.54
N PHE A 174 -1.16 -20.36 3.43
CA PHE A 174 -2.11 -19.26 3.29
C PHE A 174 -1.37 -17.98 2.91
N ILE A 175 -1.67 -17.43 1.74
CA ILE A 175 -0.97 -16.29 1.18
C ILE A 175 -1.85 -15.05 1.33
N VAL A 176 -1.35 -14.05 2.06
CA VAL A 176 -1.92 -12.71 2.11
C VAL A 176 -1.07 -11.80 1.23
N THR A 177 -1.63 -11.37 0.10
CA THR A 177 -0.94 -10.49 -0.86
C THR A 177 -1.68 -9.18 -1.11
N GLY A 178 -1.03 -8.22 -1.76
CA GLY A 178 -1.63 -6.92 -2.09
C GLY A 178 -0.60 -5.84 -2.39
N THR A 179 -1.06 -4.62 -2.61
CA THR A 179 -0.21 -3.43 -2.88
C THR A 179 0.85 -3.24 -1.79
N PRO A 180 2.09 -2.85 -2.10
CA PRO A 180 3.07 -2.49 -1.08
C PRO A 180 2.61 -1.31 -0.21
N GLY A 181 2.97 -1.34 1.07
CA GLY A 181 2.68 -0.22 1.99
C GLY A 181 1.25 -0.13 2.52
N ILE A 182 0.42 -1.16 2.33
CA ILE A 182 -0.98 -1.19 2.83
C ILE A 182 -1.13 -1.79 4.24
N GLY A 183 -0.05 -2.25 4.86
CA GLY A 183 -0.06 -2.75 6.23
C GLY A 183 0.09 -4.27 6.40
N LYS A 184 0.46 -5.04 5.37
CA LYS A 184 0.64 -6.50 5.49
C LYS A 184 1.58 -6.94 6.62
N SER A 185 2.72 -6.27 6.80
CA SER A 185 3.63 -6.58 7.92
C SER A 185 3.02 -6.25 9.29
N VAL A 186 2.17 -5.22 9.36
CA VAL A 186 1.40 -4.91 10.59
C VAL A 186 0.33 -5.98 10.83
N PHE A 187 -0.31 -6.46 9.76
CA PHE A 187 -1.26 -7.57 9.84
C PHE A 187 -0.59 -8.88 10.26
N LEU A 188 0.63 -9.17 9.80
CA LEU A 188 1.44 -10.30 10.29
C LEU A 188 1.62 -10.21 11.80
N ALA A 189 2.02 -9.05 12.32
CA ALA A 189 2.19 -8.82 13.74
C ALA A 189 0.86 -9.02 14.52
N TYR A 190 -0.25 -8.49 14.01
CA TYR A 190 -1.58 -8.76 14.57
C TYR A 190 -1.92 -10.25 14.59
N MET A 191 -1.67 -10.97 13.49
CA MET A 191 -1.87 -12.42 13.40
C MET A 191 -0.98 -13.19 14.38
N ALA A 192 0.28 -12.78 14.55
CA ALA A 192 1.18 -13.39 15.54
C ALA A 192 0.61 -13.27 16.95
N ALA A 193 0.17 -12.08 17.36
CA ALA A 193 -0.43 -11.85 18.68
C ALA A 193 -1.73 -12.63 18.87
N LEU A 194 -2.58 -12.71 17.84
CA LEU A 194 -3.83 -13.47 17.88
C LEU A 194 -3.60 -14.98 17.99
N LEU A 195 -2.67 -15.53 17.22
CA LEU A 195 -2.35 -16.96 17.27
C LEU A 195 -1.70 -17.33 18.61
N ALA A 196 -0.81 -16.48 19.12
CA ALA A 196 -0.22 -16.62 20.44
C ALA A 196 -1.26 -16.62 21.56
N GLU A 197 -2.23 -15.70 21.51
CA GLU A 197 -3.38 -15.66 22.44
C GLU A 197 -4.19 -16.97 22.39
N LYS A 198 -4.41 -17.51 21.18
CA LYS A 198 -5.10 -18.79 20.96
C LYS A 198 -4.25 -20.01 21.36
N GLY A 199 -3.00 -19.82 21.80
CA GLY A 199 -2.13 -20.88 22.30
C GLY A 199 -1.34 -21.62 21.21
N TYR A 200 -1.30 -21.11 19.99
CA TYR A 200 -0.46 -21.67 18.92
C TYR A 200 1.03 -21.42 19.19
N SER A 201 1.87 -22.40 18.85
CA SER A 201 3.31 -22.17 18.71
C SER A 201 3.59 -21.57 17.34
N ILE A 202 4.33 -20.47 17.30
CA ILE A 202 4.59 -19.73 16.06
C ILE A 202 6.08 -19.50 15.83
N VAL A 203 6.47 -19.49 14.56
CA VAL A 203 7.77 -18.97 14.10
C VAL A 203 7.49 -17.81 13.16
N ILE A 204 8.14 -16.68 13.38
CA ILE A 204 8.06 -15.52 12.50
C ILE A 204 9.35 -15.44 11.70
N GLN A 205 9.25 -15.37 10.37
CA GLN A 205 10.36 -15.07 9.48
C GLN A 205 10.13 -13.68 8.87
N ARG A 206 11.05 -12.74 9.07
CA ARG A 206 11.07 -11.47 8.33
C ARG A 206 12.41 -11.30 7.63
N ALA A 207 12.37 -11.29 6.30
CA ALA A 207 13.59 -11.40 5.48
C ALA A 207 14.45 -12.60 5.92
N ALA A 208 15.69 -12.38 6.35
CA ALA A 208 16.58 -13.43 6.84
C ALA A 208 16.44 -13.71 8.35
N MET A 209 15.65 -12.91 9.08
CA MET A 209 15.59 -12.96 10.54
C MET A 209 14.44 -13.84 11.02
N PHE A 210 14.67 -14.57 12.10
CA PHE A 210 13.72 -15.49 12.72
C PHE A 210 13.46 -15.17 14.18
N TRP A 211 12.19 -15.33 14.58
CA TRP A 211 11.71 -15.29 15.96
C TRP A 211 10.77 -16.47 16.19
N SER A 212 10.61 -16.90 17.44
CA SER A 212 9.63 -17.91 17.79
C SER A 212 8.93 -17.58 19.10
N LEU A 213 7.70 -18.06 19.23
CA LEU A 213 6.98 -18.13 20.47
C LEU A 213 6.37 -19.51 20.57
N GLU A 214 6.89 -20.34 21.46
CA GLU A 214 6.25 -21.62 21.79
C GLU A 214 5.09 -21.38 22.74
N SER A 215 4.03 -22.18 22.65
CA SER A 215 2.87 -22.09 23.54
C SER A 215 3.30 -22.07 25.00
N LYS A 216 2.93 -20.99 25.72
CA LYS A 216 3.24 -20.74 27.14
C LYS A 216 4.73 -20.51 27.47
N LYS A 217 5.58 -20.26 26.49
CA LYS A 217 6.97 -19.81 26.70
C LYS A 217 7.12 -18.33 26.33
N GLU A 218 8.27 -17.77 26.64
CA GLU A 218 8.65 -16.41 26.23
C GLU A 218 9.05 -16.36 24.75
N THR A 219 8.95 -15.18 24.14
CA THR A 219 9.38 -14.98 22.75
C THR A 219 10.92 -15.05 22.66
N ALA A 220 11.44 -15.85 21.73
CA ALA A 220 12.87 -16.00 21.47
C ALA A 220 13.25 -15.42 20.09
N ALA A 221 14.37 -14.68 20.03
CA ALA A 221 14.96 -14.20 18.79
C ALA A 221 16.10 -15.14 18.36
N HIS A 222 16.04 -15.66 17.13
CA HIS A 222 17.05 -16.57 16.56
C HIS A 222 18.03 -15.86 15.62
N GLY A 223 17.73 -14.62 15.24
CA GLY A 223 18.53 -13.89 14.26
C GLY A 223 18.47 -14.54 12.89
N GLU A 224 19.61 -14.69 12.22
CA GLU A 224 19.68 -15.36 10.90
C GLU A 224 19.62 -16.89 10.99
N GLU A 225 19.70 -17.46 12.19
CA GLU A 225 19.63 -18.90 12.39
C GLU A 225 18.19 -19.38 12.23
N LYS A 226 18.00 -20.35 11.34
CA LYS A 226 16.70 -20.96 11.11
C LYS A 226 16.40 -21.94 12.25
N PRO A 227 15.28 -21.81 13.00
CA PRO A 227 14.93 -22.72 14.08
C PRO A 227 14.36 -24.04 13.52
N ILE A 228 15.24 -24.87 12.93
CA ILE A 228 14.87 -26.10 12.18
C ILE A 228 14.04 -27.05 13.04
N ILE A 229 14.42 -27.23 14.32
CA ILE A 229 13.73 -28.13 15.25
C ILE A 229 12.26 -27.70 15.43
N LEU A 230 12.01 -26.40 15.62
CA LEU A 230 10.64 -25.88 15.74
C LEU A 230 9.87 -26.01 14.42
N LEU A 231 10.53 -25.73 13.29
CA LEU A 231 9.90 -25.79 11.97
C LEU A 231 9.57 -27.22 11.50
N GLN A 232 10.19 -28.24 12.09
CA GLN A 232 9.85 -29.65 11.89
C GLN A 232 8.58 -30.08 12.66
N ASN A 233 8.14 -29.29 13.65
CA ASN A 233 6.91 -29.57 14.38
C ASN A 233 5.67 -29.17 13.54
N ARG A 234 4.76 -30.14 13.35
CA ARG A 234 3.51 -29.98 12.58
C ARG A 234 2.52 -29.00 13.22
N GLU A 235 2.61 -28.77 14.52
CA GLU A 235 1.75 -27.83 15.26
C GLU A 235 2.25 -26.37 15.15
N VAL A 236 3.48 -26.17 14.66
CA VAL A 236 4.09 -24.84 14.56
C VAL A 236 3.67 -24.15 13.26
N VAL A 237 3.05 -22.99 13.42
CA VAL A 237 2.67 -22.11 12.31
C VAL A 237 3.83 -21.17 11.97
N LEU A 238 4.27 -21.17 10.71
CA LEU A 238 5.28 -20.22 10.22
C LEU A 238 4.58 -18.98 9.65
N LEU A 239 4.88 -17.79 10.17
CA LEU A 239 4.47 -16.51 9.61
C LEU A 239 5.65 -15.89 8.86
N ALA A 240 5.60 -15.89 7.54
CA ALA A 240 6.69 -15.42 6.69
C ALA A 240 6.35 -14.08 6.00
N ASP A 241 7.18 -13.06 6.23
CA ASP A 241 7.27 -11.82 5.45
C ASP A 241 8.64 -11.81 4.76
N PRO A 242 8.79 -12.51 3.61
CA PRO A 242 10.02 -12.49 2.85
C PRO A 242 10.16 -11.07 2.29
N GLY A 243 10.98 -10.26 2.98
CA GLY A 243 11.00 -8.81 2.78
C GLY A 243 11.26 -8.39 1.33
N GLY A 244 10.69 -7.26 0.94
CA GLY A 244 10.99 -6.61 -0.34
C GLY A 244 12.34 -5.90 -0.28
N GLY A 245 13.42 -6.63 -0.52
CA GLY A 245 14.79 -6.12 -0.53
C GLY A 245 15.74 -7.08 -1.24
N GLY A 246 16.92 -6.61 -1.65
CA GLY A 246 17.87 -7.36 -2.49
C GLY A 246 18.49 -8.63 -1.88
N THR A 247 18.04 -9.04 -0.70
CA THR A 247 18.41 -10.28 -0.01
C THR A 247 17.16 -11.15 0.21
N SER A 248 16.33 -11.27 -0.83
CA SER A 248 15.07 -11.99 -0.72
C SER A 248 15.32 -13.50 -0.52
N GLN A 249 15.27 -13.94 0.73
CA GLN A 249 15.18 -15.36 1.03
C GLN A 249 13.81 -15.86 0.60
N ASN A 250 13.79 -16.92 -0.21
CA ASN A 250 12.57 -17.59 -0.58
C ASN A 250 11.97 -18.27 0.65
N VAL A 251 10.64 -18.21 0.77
CA VAL A 251 9.89 -19.07 1.69
C VAL A 251 10.18 -20.49 1.25
N GLN A 252 10.84 -21.26 2.12
CA GLN A 252 11.19 -22.64 1.83
C GLN A 252 9.98 -23.55 2.05
N TYR A 253 9.91 -24.62 1.26
CA TYR A 253 8.87 -25.61 1.43
C TYR A 253 8.97 -26.28 2.78
N ARG A 254 7.81 -26.49 3.39
CA ARG A 254 7.67 -27.24 4.63
C ARG A 254 6.81 -28.48 4.34
N PRO A 255 7.33 -29.70 4.53
CA PRO A 255 6.51 -30.89 4.36
C PRO A 255 5.45 -31.02 5.46
N LEU A 256 5.69 -30.43 6.64
CA LEU A 256 4.81 -30.47 7.80
C LEU A 256 4.55 -29.05 8.34
N GLY A 257 3.36 -28.86 8.88
CA GLY A 257 2.88 -27.61 9.45
C GLY A 257 2.32 -26.64 8.43
N CYS A 258 1.67 -25.60 8.94
CA CYS A 258 1.08 -24.54 8.12
C CYS A 258 2.04 -23.34 7.98
N THR A 259 2.02 -22.70 6.81
CA THR A 259 2.75 -21.46 6.55
C THR A 259 1.80 -20.34 6.13
N LEU A 260 1.83 -19.21 6.84
CA LEU A 260 1.17 -17.97 6.47
C LEU A 260 2.19 -17.05 5.80
N VAL A 261 1.95 -16.62 4.57
CA VAL A 261 2.89 -15.81 3.77
C VAL A 261 2.31 -14.42 3.53
N PHE A 262 3.00 -13.37 3.98
CA PHE A 262 2.58 -11.97 3.88
C PHE A 262 3.49 -11.23 2.90
N VAL A 263 3.02 -11.03 1.68
CA VAL A 263 3.88 -10.66 0.55
C VAL A 263 3.25 -9.62 -0.34
N SER A 264 4.07 -8.89 -1.10
CA SER A 264 3.52 -8.08 -2.19
C SER A 264 3.19 -8.98 -3.40
N LEU A 265 2.76 -8.39 -4.52
CA LEU A 265 2.32 -9.15 -5.70
C LEU A 265 3.39 -10.04 -6.35
N HIS A 266 4.65 -9.94 -5.95
CA HIS A 266 5.74 -10.72 -6.52
C HIS A 266 5.72 -12.16 -6.02
N GLU A 267 5.34 -13.09 -6.89
CA GLU A 267 5.33 -14.53 -6.58
C GLU A 267 6.73 -15.11 -6.38
N ALA A 268 7.77 -14.48 -6.92
CA ALA A 268 9.14 -15.02 -6.92
C ALA A 268 9.59 -15.54 -5.54
N HIS A 269 9.21 -14.84 -4.47
CA HIS A 269 9.61 -15.16 -3.10
C HIS A 269 8.96 -16.41 -2.50
N TYR A 270 7.88 -16.91 -3.08
CA TYR A 270 7.12 -18.06 -2.55
C TYR A 270 6.66 -19.03 -3.64
N LYS A 271 6.99 -18.78 -4.91
CA LYS A 271 6.55 -19.55 -6.08
C LYS A 271 6.91 -21.02 -5.97
N GLU A 272 8.11 -21.33 -5.49
CA GLU A 272 8.55 -22.72 -5.37
C GLU A 272 7.76 -23.47 -4.30
N SER A 273 7.62 -22.90 -3.11
CA SER A 273 6.79 -23.48 -2.05
C SER A 273 5.32 -23.57 -2.43
N LEU A 274 4.80 -22.57 -3.15
CA LEU A 274 3.44 -22.60 -3.69
C LEU A 274 3.24 -23.73 -4.70
N LYS A 275 4.18 -23.96 -5.63
CA LYS A 275 4.09 -25.09 -6.56
C LYS A 275 3.99 -26.42 -5.80
N GLN A 276 4.82 -26.57 -4.76
CA GLN A 276 4.89 -27.79 -3.96
C GLN A 276 3.66 -27.98 -3.04
N GLN A 277 2.95 -26.90 -2.68
CA GLN A 277 1.77 -26.93 -1.80
C GLN A 277 0.46 -26.50 -2.48
N SER A 278 0.41 -26.45 -3.80
CA SER A 278 -0.70 -25.83 -4.56
C SER A 278 -2.08 -26.38 -4.21
N ASN A 279 -2.20 -27.69 -3.96
CA ASN A 279 -3.45 -28.37 -3.56
C ASN A 279 -3.92 -28.02 -2.13
N HIS A 280 -3.06 -27.39 -1.33
CA HIS A 280 -3.33 -27.01 0.05
C HIS A 280 -3.07 -25.52 0.29
N SER A 281 -3.03 -24.75 -0.80
CA SER A 281 -2.75 -23.32 -0.73
C SER A 281 -4.03 -22.50 -0.89
N GLU A 282 -4.16 -21.45 -0.08
CA GLU A 282 -5.16 -20.41 -0.23
C GLU A 282 -4.49 -19.06 -0.43
N ARG A 283 -5.15 -18.16 -1.17
CA ARG A 283 -4.64 -16.83 -1.45
C ARG A 283 -5.74 -15.81 -1.24
N ARG A 284 -5.44 -14.78 -0.45
CA ARG A 284 -6.29 -13.63 -0.22
C ARG A 284 -5.59 -12.33 -0.56
N PHE A 285 -6.35 -11.37 -1.06
CA PHE A 285 -5.88 -10.06 -1.48
C PHE A 285 -6.32 -8.99 -0.49
N MET A 286 -5.35 -8.41 0.21
CA MET A 286 -5.58 -7.34 1.17
C MET A 286 -5.91 -6.04 0.41
N PRO A 287 -7.03 -5.37 0.73
CA PRO A 287 -7.40 -4.13 0.08
C PRO A 287 -6.45 -2.99 0.49
N VAL A 288 -6.22 -2.07 -0.44
CA VAL A 288 -5.68 -0.75 -0.13
C VAL A 288 -6.53 -0.03 0.92
N TRP A 289 -5.98 0.98 1.57
CA TRP A 289 -6.77 1.81 2.47
C TRP A 289 -7.84 2.55 1.67
N SER A 290 -9.05 2.62 2.18
CA SER A 290 -10.11 3.47 1.65
C SER A 290 -9.89 4.93 2.06
N GLU A 291 -10.49 5.87 1.32
CA GLU A 291 -10.51 7.29 1.70
C GLU A 291 -11.04 7.48 3.13
N ALA A 292 -12.09 6.73 3.49
CA ALA A 292 -12.70 6.78 4.81
C ALA A 292 -11.74 6.32 5.91
N GLU A 293 -11.02 5.21 5.72
CA GLU A 293 -10.00 4.75 6.67
C GLU A 293 -8.85 5.76 6.80
N VAL A 294 -8.34 6.28 5.68
CA VAL A 294 -7.26 7.27 5.68
C VAL A 294 -7.67 8.55 6.41
N GLY A 295 -8.87 9.05 6.13
CA GLY A 295 -9.44 10.21 6.79
C GLY A 295 -9.72 9.96 8.28
N GLY A 296 -10.38 8.87 8.63
CA GLY A 296 -10.75 8.53 10.00
C GLY A 296 -9.56 8.29 10.92
N HIS A 297 -8.46 7.75 10.38
CA HIS A 297 -7.25 7.43 11.16
C HIS A 297 -6.07 8.38 10.90
N HIS A 298 -6.29 9.54 10.30
CA HIS A 298 -5.21 10.47 9.92
C HIS A 298 -4.29 10.82 11.10
N LYS A 299 -4.81 10.98 12.33
CA LYS A 299 -4.00 11.33 13.51
C LYS A 299 -2.96 10.26 13.86
N VAL A 300 -3.25 8.99 13.58
CA VAL A 300 -2.35 7.85 13.84
C VAL A 300 -1.44 7.59 12.64
N LEU A 301 -1.95 7.82 11.43
CA LEU A 301 -1.19 7.61 10.20
C LEU A 301 -0.16 8.73 9.96
N PHE A 302 -0.59 9.98 10.20
CA PHE A 302 0.06 11.24 9.88
C PHE A 302 -0.22 12.30 10.99
N PRO A 303 0.44 12.21 12.16
CA PRO A 303 0.11 13.02 13.34
C PRO A 303 0.05 14.54 13.09
N ASP A 304 0.87 15.04 12.17
CA ASP A 304 0.99 16.48 11.86
C ASP A 304 0.06 16.96 10.72
N LYS A 305 -0.86 16.12 10.25
CA LYS A 305 -1.72 16.42 9.09
C LYS A 305 -3.18 16.34 9.48
N GLY A 306 -3.99 17.31 9.05
CA GLY A 306 -5.43 17.27 9.23
C GLY A 306 -6.11 16.27 8.28
N GLU A 307 -7.34 15.87 8.62
CA GLU A 307 -8.16 14.94 7.83
C GLU A 307 -8.27 15.33 6.36
N THR A 308 -8.58 16.60 6.08
CA THR A 308 -8.74 17.11 4.70
C THR A 308 -7.45 16.92 3.89
N THR A 309 -6.30 17.21 4.49
CA THR A 309 -4.99 17.03 3.84
C THR A 309 -4.66 15.55 3.62
N ALA A 310 -5.06 14.67 4.54
CA ALA A 310 -4.90 13.21 4.36
C ALA A 310 -5.79 12.66 3.23
N LYS A 311 -7.04 13.14 3.13
CA LYS A 311 -7.94 12.80 2.02
C LYS A 311 -7.43 13.35 0.69
N GLU A 312 -6.92 14.58 0.66
CA GLU A 312 -6.29 15.14 -0.54
C GLU A 312 -5.09 14.28 -0.99
N ALA A 313 -4.24 13.86 -0.05
CA ALA A 313 -3.12 12.96 -0.33
C ALA A 313 -3.60 11.62 -0.92
N TYR A 314 -4.69 11.06 -0.39
CA TYR A 314 -5.33 9.85 -0.92
C TYR A 314 -5.79 10.04 -2.37
N TRP A 315 -6.43 11.15 -2.71
CA TRP A 315 -6.85 11.42 -4.09
C TRP A 315 -5.67 11.62 -5.06
N LEU A 316 -4.50 12.02 -4.55
CA LEU A 316 -3.29 12.20 -5.34
C LEU A 316 -2.53 10.88 -5.58
N LEU A 317 -2.40 10.01 -4.57
CA LEU A 317 -1.53 8.82 -4.61
C LEU A 317 -2.22 7.49 -4.19
N GLY A 318 -3.53 7.49 -3.96
CA GLY A 318 -4.33 6.31 -3.63
C GLY A 318 -4.09 5.80 -2.20
N GLY A 319 -4.42 4.53 -1.95
CA GLY A 319 -4.53 3.96 -0.60
C GLY A 319 -3.28 3.30 -0.03
N SER A 320 -2.08 3.58 -0.55
CA SER A 320 -0.82 3.07 0.02
C SER A 320 -0.28 4.03 1.08
N VAL A 321 -0.46 3.71 2.37
CA VAL A 321 -0.05 4.57 3.49
C VAL A 321 1.45 4.89 3.44
N ARG A 322 2.30 3.92 3.06
CA ARG A 322 3.74 4.17 2.89
C ARG A 322 3.98 5.28 1.86
N TRP A 323 3.31 5.22 0.71
CA TRP A 323 3.49 6.21 -0.34
C TRP A 323 2.94 7.58 0.05
N LEU A 324 1.86 7.61 0.83
CA LEU A 324 1.34 8.86 1.43
C LEU A 324 2.32 9.48 2.44
N ARG A 325 3.10 8.67 3.17
CA ARG A 325 4.18 9.19 4.04
C ARG A 325 5.30 9.81 3.23
N ASP A 326 5.77 9.12 2.20
CA ASP A 326 6.80 9.64 1.29
C ASP A 326 6.36 10.98 0.69
N LEU A 327 5.07 11.10 0.34
CA LEU A 327 4.48 12.34 -0.14
C LEU A 327 4.58 13.48 0.87
N PHE A 328 4.19 13.24 2.12
CA PHE A 328 4.30 14.27 3.16
C PHE A 328 5.75 14.61 3.50
N GLU A 329 6.67 13.65 3.41
CA GLU A 329 8.09 13.90 3.58
C GLU A 329 8.65 14.79 2.47
N VAL A 330 8.35 14.47 1.20
CA VAL A 330 8.74 15.29 0.05
C VAL A 330 8.12 16.69 0.14
N GLN A 331 6.84 16.79 0.50
CA GLN A 331 6.14 18.07 0.72
C GLN A 331 6.88 18.92 1.76
N ARG A 332 7.21 18.34 2.92
CA ARG A 332 7.91 19.01 4.03
C ARG A 332 9.32 19.43 3.64
N ARG A 333 10.10 18.53 3.02
CA ARG A 333 11.49 18.77 2.63
C ARG A 333 11.60 19.87 1.56
N GLN A 334 10.71 19.86 0.58
CA GLN A 334 10.75 20.79 -0.56
C GLN A 334 9.86 22.04 -0.36
N LYS A 335 9.15 22.17 0.76
CA LYS A 335 8.24 23.29 1.10
C LYS A 335 7.27 23.64 -0.04
N GLN A 336 6.69 22.64 -0.68
CA GLN A 336 5.81 22.79 -1.85
C GLN A 336 4.38 22.33 -1.56
N SER A 337 3.46 22.59 -2.50
CA SER A 337 2.10 22.06 -2.42
C SER A 337 2.10 20.53 -2.50
N LEU A 338 1.06 19.92 -1.96
CA LEU A 338 0.90 18.47 -1.95
C LEU A 338 0.85 17.91 -3.38
N GLU A 339 0.15 18.60 -4.29
CA GLU A 339 0.11 18.24 -5.71
C GLU A 339 1.50 18.24 -6.36
N LYS A 340 2.34 19.26 -6.11
CA LYS A 340 3.71 19.32 -6.65
C LYS A 340 4.59 18.20 -6.10
N ALA A 341 4.44 17.88 -4.81
CA ALA A 341 5.14 16.75 -4.19
C ALA A 341 4.69 15.40 -4.78
N ALA A 342 3.39 15.23 -5.04
CA ALA A 342 2.87 14.06 -5.72
C ALA A 342 3.40 13.95 -7.14
N ARG A 343 3.44 15.07 -7.90
CA ARG A 343 4.06 15.10 -9.23
C ARG A 343 5.53 14.71 -9.21
N HIS A 344 6.27 15.17 -8.21
CA HIS A 344 7.68 14.82 -8.05
C HIS A 344 7.86 13.31 -7.84
N LEU A 345 7.12 12.73 -6.88
CA LEU A 345 7.17 11.29 -6.62
C LEU A 345 6.74 10.47 -7.83
N LEU A 346 5.60 10.81 -8.44
CA LEU A 346 5.12 10.11 -9.63
C LEU A 346 6.15 10.16 -10.76
N ASN A 347 6.81 11.29 -11.01
CA ASN A 347 7.84 11.38 -12.03
C ASN A 347 9.09 10.55 -11.74
N GLU A 348 9.49 10.44 -10.47
CA GLU A 348 10.62 9.61 -10.04
C GLU A 348 10.29 8.11 -10.18
N TYR A 349 9.06 7.72 -9.85
CA TYR A 349 8.64 6.32 -9.83
C TYR A 349 8.15 5.82 -11.20
N LEU A 350 7.52 6.67 -12.03
CA LEU A 350 7.09 6.34 -13.39
C LEU A 350 8.28 6.34 -14.37
N SER A 351 8.79 5.16 -14.67
CA SER A 351 9.86 4.95 -15.66
C SER A 351 9.38 4.84 -17.11
N VAL A 352 8.06 4.82 -17.35
CA VAL A 352 7.44 4.68 -18.68
C VAL A 352 7.77 5.88 -19.56
N ARG A 353 8.30 5.64 -20.76
CA ARG A 353 8.65 6.68 -21.76
C ARG A 353 7.99 6.46 -23.12
N SER A 354 7.47 5.25 -23.37
CA SER A 354 6.84 4.87 -24.61
C SER A 354 5.59 4.02 -24.37
N TRP A 355 4.80 3.84 -25.42
CA TRP A 355 3.61 2.98 -25.36
C TRP A 355 4.02 1.51 -25.23
N GLU A 356 5.20 1.15 -25.73
CA GLU A 356 5.82 -0.16 -25.62
C GLU A 356 6.25 -0.43 -24.18
N ASP A 357 6.83 0.56 -23.48
CA ASP A 357 7.15 0.45 -22.06
C ASP A 357 5.88 0.21 -21.23
N LEU A 358 4.79 0.93 -21.55
CA LEU A 358 3.51 0.75 -20.87
C LEU A 358 2.92 -0.63 -21.16
N ASP A 359 3.01 -1.13 -22.40
CA ASP A 359 2.52 -2.46 -22.75
C ASP A 359 3.35 -3.55 -22.09
N LEU A 360 4.69 -3.45 -22.12
CA LEU A 360 5.60 -4.33 -21.39
C LEU A 360 5.25 -4.34 -19.91
N LEU A 361 5.07 -3.18 -19.29
CA LEU A 361 4.62 -3.08 -17.90
C LEU A 361 3.32 -3.88 -17.70
N MET A 362 2.31 -3.67 -18.54
CA MET A 362 1.06 -4.42 -18.47
C MET A 362 1.27 -5.94 -18.69
N GLN A 363 2.22 -6.37 -19.50
CA GLN A 363 2.53 -7.78 -19.70
C GLN A 363 3.19 -8.41 -18.45
N HIS A 364 4.09 -7.69 -17.77
CA HIS A 364 4.72 -8.17 -16.53
C HIS A 364 3.70 -8.46 -15.42
N PHE A 365 2.61 -7.69 -15.35
CA PHE A 365 1.52 -7.99 -14.42
C PHE A 365 0.57 -9.11 -14.88
N LYS A 366 0.59 -9.52 -16.15
CA LYS A 366 -0.16 -10.71 -16.62
C LYS A 366 0.57 -12.00 -16.24
N GLN A 367 1.89 -11.94 -16.29
CA GLN A 367 2.78 -13.05 -15.97
C GLN A 367 3.93 -12.49 -15.16
N PRO A 368 3.87 -12.53 -13.81
CA PRO A 368 5.02 -12.15 -12.99
C PRO A 368 6.15 -13.15 -13.29
N GLN A 369 6.95 -12.84 -14.31
CA GLN A 369 8.20 -13.51 -14.59
C GLN A 369 9.22 -13.03 -13.56
N SER A 370 10.18 -13.88 -13.25
CA SER A 370 11.12 -13.77 -12.13
C SER A 370 12.20 -12.71 -12.32
N VAL A 371 11.87 -11.55 -12.91
CA VAL A 371 12.86 -10.50 -13.13
C VAL A 371 13.11 -9.79 -11.80
N GLU A 372 14.29 -10.00 -11.21
CA GLU A 372 14.73 -9.40 -9.93
C GLU A 372 15.05 -7.89 -10.04
N ASP A 373 14.47 -7.17 -10.99
CA ASP A 373 14.84 -5.79 -11.23
C ASP A 373 14.30 -4.86 -10.13
N LYS A 374 15.22 -4.23 -9.37
CA LYS A 374 14.91 -3.22 -8.33
C LYS A 374 13.97 -2.10 -8.82
N LYS A 375 13.91 -1.84 -10.12
CA LYS A 375 13.01 -0.86 -10.74
C LYS A 375 11.54 -1.29 -10.67
N GLU A 376 11.23 -2.59 -10.64
CA GLU A 376 9.85 -3.11 -10.57
C GLU A 376 9.17 -2.79 -9.24
N SER A 377 9.94 -2.78 -8.14
CA SER A 377 9.43 -2.48 -6.79
C SER A 377 8.76 -1.11 -6.71
N LYS A 378 9.30 -0.10 -7.41
CA LYS A 378 8.73 1.26 -7.42
C LYS A 378 7.46 1.37 -8.29
N MET A 379 7.37 0.61 -9.37
CA MET A 379 6.21 0.64 -10.25
C MET A 379 4.97 0.00 -9.64
N SER A 380 5.16 -0.95 -8.72
CA SER A 380 4.06 -1.60 -7.98
C SER A 380 3.22 -0.66 -7.10
N TYR A 381 3.68 0.58 -6.84
CA TYR A 381 2.87 1.60 -6.16
C TYR A 381 1.78 2.21 -7.07
N LEU A 382 2.04 2.27 -8.37
CA LEU A 382 1.10 2.83 -9.36
C LEU A 382 -0.05 1.89 -9.67
N LEU A 383 0.20 0.59 -9.53
CA LEU A 383 -0.78 -0.45 -9.80
C LEU A 383 -1.26 -1.02 -8.48
N GLN A 384 -2.45 -0.57 -8.08
CA GLN A 384 -3.05 -0.92 -6.81
C GLN A 384 -3.93 -2.15 -6.97
N VAL A 385 -3.77 -3.08 -6.03
CA VAL A 385 -4.64 -4.24 -5.88
C VAL A 385 -5.90 -3.81 -5.14
N HIS A 386 -7.02 -3.84 -5.83
CA HIS A 386 -8.34 -3.65 -5.25
C HIS A 386 -8.97 -5.03 -5.08
N ALA A 387 -9.16 -5.46 -3.84
CA ALA A 387 -9.98 -6.63 -3.57
C ALA A 387 -11.45 -6.32 -3.93
N SER A 388 -12.15 -7.29 -4.51
CA SER A 388 -13.58 -7.15 -4.83
C SER A 388 -14.37 -6.96 -3.54
N ALA A 389 -14.78 -5.72 -3.26
CA ALA A 389 -15.70 -5.43 -2.16
C ALA A 389 -17.13 -5.76 -2.63
N GLY A 390 -17.72 -6.85 -2.13
CA GLY A 390 -19.13 -7.19 -2.40
C GLY A 390 -19.41 -8.62 -2.85
N THR A 391 -18.42 -9.50 -2.91
CA THR A 391 -18.64 -10.94 -3.12
C THR A 391 -18.87 -11.67 -1.78
N GLU A 392 -19.58 -12.80 -1.80
CA GLU A 392 -19.74 -13.67 -0.62
C GLU A 392 -18.40 -14.12 -0.03
N THR A 393 -17.36 -14.21 -0.87
CA THR A 393 -15.98 -14.42 -0.46
C THR A 393 -15.15 -13.13 -0.63
N PRO A 394 -15.17 -12.23 0.37
CA PRO A 394 -14.30 -11.06 0.34
C PRO A 394 -12.84 -11.54 0.30
N PHE A 395 -12.03 -10.89 -0.53
CA PHE A 395 -10.58 -11.09 -0.71
C PHE A 395 -10.10 -12.22 -1.64
N ASP A 396 -10.96 -13.07 -2.19
CA ASP A 396 -10.54 -14.09 -3.17
C ASP A 396 -10.19 -13.48 -4.52
N GLU A 397 -11.04 -12.55 -4.95
CA GLU A 397 -10.89 -11.85 -6.20
C GLU A 397 -10.19 -10.52 -5.99
N HIS A 398 -9.36 -10.17 -6.97
CA HIS A 398 -8.73 -8.88 -7.04
C HIS A 398 -8.74 -8.33 -8.45
N GLU A 399 -8.69 -7.01 -8.51
CA GLU A 399 -8.41 -6.28 -9.72
C GLU A 399 -7.18 -5.41 -9.48
N VAL A 400 -6.16 -5.61 -10.29
CA VAL A 400 -5.06 -4.66 -10.37
C VAL A 400 -5.55 -3.47 -11.19
N ARG A 401 -5.42 -2.25 -10.68
CA ARG A 401 -5.80 -1.04 -11.40
C ARG A 401 -4.69 -0.01 -11.30
N LEU A 402 -4.48 0.74 -12.37
CA LEU A 402 -3.71 1.97 -12.28
C LEU A 402 -4.41 2.88 -11.27
N ILE A 403 -3.62 3.53 -10.42
CA ILE A 403 -4.10 4.54 -9.50
C ILE A 403 -5.05 5.53 -10.20
N ASP A 404 -6.25 5.68 -9.64
CA ASP A 404 -7.25 6.62 -10.11
C ASP A 404 -6.95 8.03 -9.60
N SER A 405 -5.86 8.62 -10.11
CA SER A 405 -5.39 9.96 -9.75
C SER A 405 -5.25 10.82 -10.99
N LYS A 406 -5.87 12.00 -10.97
CA LYS A 406 -5.75 12.99 -12.04
C LYS A 406 -4.29 13.36 -12.31
N VAL A 407 -3.50 13.51 -11.25
CA VAL A 407 -2.07 13.85 -11.38
C VAL A 407 -1.27 12.72 -12.02
N ALA A 408 -1.56 11.47 -11.66
CA ALA A 408 -0.92 10.31 -12.27
C ALA A 408 -1.28 10.19 -13.76
N GLN A 409 -2.54 10.47 -14.12
CA GLN A 409 -3.01 10.47 -15.50
C GLN A 409 -2.32 11.55 -16.33
N GLU A 410 -2.27 12.79 -15.84
CA GLU A 410 -1.58 13.90 -16.52
C GLU A 410 -0.10 13.58 -16.77
N ILE A 411 0.63 13.08 -15.76
CA ILE A 411 2.05 12.73 -15.90
C ILE A 411 2.24 11.60 -16.92
N LEU A 412 1.35 10.61 -16.92
CA LEU A 412 1.44 9.51 -17.86
C LEU A 412 1.13 9.98 -19.28
N CYS A 413 0.12 10.83 -19.48
CA CYS A 413 -0.15 11.47 -20.77
C CYS A 413 1.04 12.29 -21.26
N ASP A 414 1.67 13.08 -20.38
CA ASP A 414 2.85 13.88 -20.70
C ASP A 414 4.03 12.99 -21.12
N LYS A 415 4.35 11.95 -20.32
CA LYS A 415 5.44 11.01 -20.61
C LYS A 415 5.21 10.22 -21.91
N LEU A 416 3.95 9.93 -22.24
CA LEU A 416 3.57 9.22 -23.46
C LEU A 416 3.27 10.14 -24.64
N SER A 417 3.48 11.46 -24.47
CA SER A 417 3.21 12.50 -25.48
C SER A 417 1.78 12.47 -26.02
N ILE A 418 0.78 12.14 -25.20
CA ILE A 418 -0.63 12.07 -25.60
C ILE A 418 -1.24 13.48 -25.56
N THR A 419 -0.83 14.34 -26.50
CA THR A 419 -1.14 15.78 -26.51
C THR A 419 -2.21 16.19 -27.52
N THR A 420 -2.55 15.31 -28.47
CA THR A 420 -3.49 15.61 -29.55
C THR A 420 -4.66 14.63 -29.56
N ALA A 421 -5.81 15.04 -30.10
CA ALA A 421 -6.98 14.18 -30.24
C ALA A 421 -6.69 12.89 -31.04
N GLU A 422 -5.81 12.97 -32.05
CA GLU A 422 -5.40 11.81 -32.84
C GLU A 422 -4.55 10.83 -32.01
N LEU A 423 -3.61 11.33 -31.20
CA LEU A 423 -2.82 10.48 -30.29
C LEU A 423 -3.69 9.88 -29.18
N GLN A 424 -4.64 10.65 -28.62
CA GLN A 424 -5.64 10.14 -27.66
C GLN A 424 -6.45 9.00 -28.27
N LYS A 425 -6.91 9.16 -29.53
CA LYS A 425 -7.66 8.14 -30.27
C LYS A 425 -6.83 6.87 -30.46
N GLN A 426 -5.59 7.01 -30.91
CA GLN A 426 -4.66 5.90 -31.12
C GLN A 426 -4.35 5.18 -29.79
N PHE A 427 -4.14 5.93 -28.71
CA PHE A 427 -3.94 5.37 -27.37
C PHE A 427 -5.15 4.55 -26.92
N CYS A 428 -6.35 5.14 -26.99
CA CYS A 428 -7.59 4.45 -26.63
C CYS A 428 -7.82 3.20 -27.48
N LYS A 429 -7.50 3.22 -28.77
CA LYS A 429 -7.57 2.02 -29.63
C LYS A 429 -6.62 0.92 -29.15
N LYS A 430 -5.36 1.27 -28.86
CA LYS A 430 -4.33 0.30 -28.42
C LYS A 430 -4.70 -0.34 -27.09
N PHE A 431 -5.15 0.45 -26.12
CA PHE A 431 -5.38 -0.01 -24.75
C PHE A 431 -6.85 -0.23 -24.38
N LEU A 432 -7.77 -0.22 -25.37
CA LEU A 432 -9.22 -0.34 -25.15
C LEU A 432 -9.63 -1.54 -24.30
N ARG A 433 -8.87 -2.64 -24.41
CA ARG A 433 -9.17 -3.93 -23.78
C ARG A 433 -8.35 -4.16 -22.51
N GLU A 434 -7.47 -3.23 -22.14
CA GLU A 434 -6.58 -3.38 -21.00
C GLU A 434 -7.26 -2.87 -19.73
N LYS A 435 -7.96 -3.78 -19.03
CA LYS A 435 -8.76 -3.47 -17.82
C LYS A 435 -7.96 -2.73 -16.75
N ARG A 436 -6.68 -3.03 -16.59
CA ARG A 436 -5.79 -2.40 -15.60
C ARG A 436 -5.59 -0.91 -15.84
N LEU A 437 -5.71 -0.47 -17.09
CA LEU A 437 -5.67 0.94 -17.48
C LEU A 437 -7.07 1.52 -17.63
N GLY A 438 -8.12 0.81 -17.19
CA GLY A 438 -9.53 1.15 -17.43
C GLY A 438 -9.86 2.61 -17.11
N SER A 439 -9.49 3.09 -15.92
CA SER A 439 -9.71 4.49 -15.52
C SER A 439 -8.97 5.48 -16.42
N LEU A 440 -7.69 5.24 -16.75
CA LEU A 440 -6.90 6.11 -17.62
C LEU A 440 -7.47 6.15 -19.05
N VAL A 441 -7.69 4.98 -19.65
CA VAL A 441 -8.23 4.85 -21.01
C VAL A 441 -9.63 5.45 -21.06
N GLY A 442 -10.43 5.27 -20.02
CA GLY A 442 -11.76 5.86 -19.88
C GLY A 442 -11.73 7.37 -19.79
N ASN A 443 -10.83 7.96 -19.01
CA ASN A 443 -10.72 9.40 -18.88
C ASN A 443 -10.19 10.06 -20.16
N ILE A 444 -9.20 9.46 -20.84
CA ILE A 444 -8.72 9.94 -22.14
C ILE A 444 -9.84 9.82 -23.19
N PHE A 445 -10.56 8.69 -23.22
CA PHE A 445 -11.67 8.48 -24.14
C PHE A 445 -12.78 9.52 -23.90
N GLN A 446 -13.13 9.75 -22.64
CA GLN A 446 -14.10 10.74 -22.26
C GLN A 446 -13.66 12.12 -22.75
N GLU A 447 -12.43 12.55 -22.47
CA GLU A 447 -11.90 13.84 -22.91
C GLU A 447 -11.98 14.00 -24.44
N LEU A 448 -11.64 12.95 -25.19
CA LEU A 448 -11.78 12.92 -26.65
C LEU A 448 -13.24 13.13 -27.09
N VAL A 449 -14.19 12.43 -26.47
CA VAL A 449 -15.63 12.61 -26.73
C VAL A 449 -16.06 14.03 -26.35
N LEU A 450 -15.57 14.56 -25.23
CA LEU A 450 -15.91 15.91 -24.79
C LEU A 450 -15.43 16.96 -25.77
N ASN A 451 -14.17 16.92 -26.15
CA ASN A 451 -13.59 17.90 -27.05
C ASN A 451 -14.37 17.85 -28.38
N HIS A 452 -14.62 16.66 -28.94
CA HIS A 452 -15.44 16.55 -30.16
C HIS A 452 -16.85 17.15 -30.02
N LEU A 453 -17.52 16.93 -28.90
CA LEU A 453 -18.88 17.45 -28.69
C LEU A 453 -18.91 18.93 -28.32
N THR A 454 -17.81 19.51 -27.83
CA THR A 454 -17.80 20.82 -27.17
C THR A 454 -16.77 21.83 -27.65
N ASP A 455 -15.94 21.44 -28.61
CA ASP A 455 -14.90 22.30 -29.16
C ASP A 455 -15.49 23.61 -29.68
N LYS A 456 -14.70 24.67 -29.55
CA LYS A 456 -15.12 26.02 -29.93
C LYS A 456 -15.47 26.04 -31.43
N GLY A 457 -16.74 26.30 -31.74
CA GLY A 457 -17.25 26.32 -33.11
C GLY A 457 -17.85 25.00 -33.60
N ALA A 458 -17.83 23.93 -32.79
CA ALA A 458 -18.55 22.70 -33.10
C ALA A 458 -20.04 23.00 -33.28
N THR A 459 -20.70 22.45 -34.29
CA THR A 459 -22.17 22.50 -34.38
C THR A 459 -22.78 21.47 -33.44
N SER A 460 -24.06 21.63 -33.05
CA SER A 460 -24.78 20.60 -32.29
C SER A 460 -24.62 19.24 -32.97
N THR A 461 -24.13 18.24 -32.24
CA THR A 461 -23.85 16.91 -32.80
C THR A 461 -25.05 16.00 -32.57
N THR A 462 -25.48 15.26 -33.59
CA THR A 462 -26.54 14.25 -33.43
C THR A 462 -25.94 12.88 -33.23
N LEU A 463 -26.19 12.29 -32.06
CA LEU A 463 -25.82 10.92 -31.74
C LEU A 463 -26.93 9.96 -32.17
N GLU A 464 -26.55 8.87 -32.82
CA GLU A 464 -27.43 7.74 -33.03
C GLU A 464 -27.37 6.84 -31.81
N CYS A 465 -28.49 6.75 -31.09
CA CYS A 465 -28.59 6.04 -29.84
C CYS A 465 -29.59 4.90 -29.92
N SER A 466 -29.36 3.83 -29.16
CA SER A 466 -30.32 2.75 -28.95
C SER A 466 -30.79 2.79 -27.50
N SER A 467 -32.09 2.65 -27.23
CA SER A 467 -32.59 2.54 -25.86
C SER A 467 -32.07 1.26 -25.18
N LEU A 468 -31.91 1.29 -23.85
CA LEU A 468 -31.58 0.13 -23.02
C LEU A 468 -32.81 -0.31 -22.20
N PRO A 469 -33.16 -1.62 -22.17
CA PRO A 469 -32.52 -2.71 -22.93
C PRO A 469 -32.74 -2.56 -24.44
N ALA A 470 -31.86 -3.19 -25.24
CA ALA A 470 -31.72 -3.01 -26.69
C ALA A 470 -33.07 -2.82 -27.41
N GLY A 471 -33.37 -1.57 -27.75
CA GLY A 471 -34.68 -1.20 -28.29
C GLY A 471 -34.60 -0.19 -29.43
N LYS A 472 -35.52 0.78 -29.40
CA LYS A 472 -35.72 1.72 -30.51
C LYS A 472 -34.46 2.56 -30.74
N LYS A 473 -34.03 2.66 -31.99
CA LYS A 473 -33.02 3.64 -32.41
C LYS A 473 -33.63 5.03 -32.43
N LEU A 474 -32.90 6.00 -31.89
CA LEU A 474 -33.29 7.41 -31.89
C LEU A 474 -32.09 8.29 -32.15
N LYS A 475 -32.37 9.49 -32.64
CA LYS A 475 -31.37 10.54 -32.82
C LYS A 475 -31.47 11.51 -31.65
N ILE A 476 -30.39 11.60 -30.87
CA ILE A 476 -30.29 12.53 -29.75
C ILE A 476 -29.30 13.62 -30.15
N SER A 477 -29.77 14.86 -30.28
CA SER A 477 -28.85 15.97 -30.57
C SER A 477 -28.31 16.59 -29.28
N VAL A 478 -26.98 16.58 -29.19
CA VAL A 478 -26.17 17.03 -28.06
C VAL A 478 -25.74 18.48 -28.30
N PRO A 479 -25.96 19.38 -27.34
CA PRO A 479 -25.48 20.76 -27.39
C PRO A 479 -23.95 20.85 -27.50
N ASN A 480 -23.45 21.95 -28.05
CA ASN A 480 -22.04 22.19 -28.36
C ASN A 480 -21.30 23.09 -27.34
N GLN A 481 -21.83 23.29 -26.13
CA GLN A 481 -21.33 24.32 -25.20
C GLN A 481 -21.02 23.77 -23.81
N LYS A 482 -19.75 23.53 -23.49
CA LYS A 482 -19.32 23.12 -22.14
C LYS A 482 -19.56 24.24 -21.12
N PHE A 483 -20.34 23.97 -20.08
CA PHE A 483 -20.46 24.85 -18.91
C PHE A 483 -19.73 24.22 -17.72
N ALA A 484 -18.99 25.03 -16.97
CA ALA A 484 -18.49 24.64 -15.65
C ALA A 484 -19.41 25.31 -14.63
N ALA A 485 -20.18 24.51 -13.89
CA ALA A 485 -20.99 25.05 -12.80
C ALA A 485 -20.04 25.48 -11.67
N THR A 486 -19.55 26.72 -11.71
CA THR A 486 -18.96 27.35 -10.55
C THR A 486 -20.09 27.75 -9.61
N ARG A 487 -19.96 27.44 -8.31
CA ARG A 487 -20.87 27.98 -7.28
C ARG A 487 -20.79 29.51 -7.35
N SER A 488 -21.78 30.16 -7.94
CA SER A 488 -22.01 31.57 -7.70
C SER A 488 -22.61 31.69 -6.30
N GLU A 489 -21.84 32.18 -5.34
CA GLU A 489 -22.37 32.50 -4.01
C GLU A 489 -23.55 33.48 -4.18
N GLY A 490 -24.76 33.03 -3.84
CA GLY A 490 -25.92 33.90 -3.65
C GLY A 490 -26.94 34.03 -4.79
N VAL A 491 -26.73 33.42 -5.96
CA VAL A 491 -27.75 33.45 -7.04
C VAL A 491 -27.97 32.05 -7.60
N ALA A 492 -29.15 31.49 -7.32
CA ALA A 492 -29.63 30.27 -7.98
C ALA A 492 -29.83 30.57 -9.48
N VAL A 493 -29.14 29.82 -10.34
CA VAL A 493 -29.18 30.03 -11.79
C VAL A 493 -30.45 29.36 -12.34
N ARG A 494 -31.13 29.99 -13.29
CA ARG A 494 -32.20 29.32 -14.06
C ARG A 494 -31.58 28.32 -15.03
N LEU A 495 -32.19 27.14 -15.17
CA LEU A 495 -31.78 26.16 -16.17
C LEU A 495 -32.11 26.66 -17.59
N GLU A 496 -31.21 27.45 -18.18
CA GLU A 496 -31.15 27.67 -19.63
C GLU A 496 -30.27 26.59 -20.31
N ARG A 497 -29.95 26.71 -21.61
CA ARG A 497 -29.27 25.65 -22.40
C ARG A 497 -27.81 25.48 -21.97
N TRP A 498 -27.47 24.44 -21.21
CA TRP A 498 -26.11 24.20 -20.69
C TRP A 498 -25.64 22.78 -20.97
N LEU A 499 -24.39 22.55 -21.39
CA LEU A 499 -23.85 21.19 -21.47
C LEU A 499 -23.00 20.88 -20.25
N HIS A 500 -23.19 19.69 -19.72
CA HIS A 500 -22.28 19.08 -18.81
C HIS A 500 -22.22 17.51 -18.97
N ILE A 501 -21.09 16.82 -18.76
CA ILE A 501 -20.79 15.38 -18.98
C ILE A 501 -20.14 14.64 -17.78
N SER A 502 -20.54 13.40 -17.50
CA SER A 502 -20.03 12.54 -16.42
C SER A 502 -18.79 11.70 -16.78
N PRO A 503 -17.84 11.50 -15.85
CA PRO A 503 -16.69 10.63 -16.05
C PRO A 503 -16.97 9.12 -16.02
N ALA A 504 -15.96 8.41 -16.53
CA ALA A 504 -16.03 7.04 -17.01
C ALA A 504 -16.56 6.02 -15.97
N PHE A 505 -17.25 4.99 -16.47
CA PHE A 505 -17.42 3.77 -15.70
C PHE A 505 -16.03 3.13 -15.52
N GLY A 506 -15.56 3.03 -14.28
CA GLY A 506 -14.15 2.73 -13.96
C GLY A 506 -13.54 1.44 -14.55
N GLN A 507 -14.33 0.54 -15.13
CA GLN A 507 -13.84 -0.68 -15.79
C GLN A 507 -13.81 -0.60 -17.32
N PHE A 508 -14.53 0.34 -17.95
CA PHE A 508 -14.63 0.40 -19.41
C PHE A 508 -14.61 1.84 -19.93
N PRO A 509 -13.86 2.11 -21.01
CA PRO A 509 -13.84 3.43 -21.62
C PRO A 509 -15.21 3.76 -22.20
N SER A 510 -15.92 4.61 -21.47
CA SER A 510 -17.26 5.07 -21.74
C SER A 510 -17.42 6.47 -21.16
N CYS A 511 -18.35 7.23 -21.71
CA CYS A 511 -18.62 8.61 -21.35
C CYS A 511 -20.13 8.74 -21.11
N GLY A 512 -20.53 9.14 -19.90
CA GLY A 512 -21.94 9.26 -19.55
C GLY A 512 -22.45 10.68 -19.77
N LEU A 513 -23.45 10.87 -20.63
CA LEU A 513 -24.19 12.14 -20.76
C LEU A 513 -25.54 12.01 -20.09
N PHE A 514 -25.89 12.91 -19.18
CA PHE A 514 -27.25 12.99 -18.64
C PHE A 514 -27.93 14.21 -19.24
N LEU A 515 -28.94 14.00 -20.09
CA LEU A 515 -29.79 15.05 -20.63
C LEU A 515 -31.07 15.11 -19.80
N HIS A 516 -31.69 16.26 -19.65
CA HIS A 516 -33.07 16.29 -19.15
C HIS A 516 -34.02 16.93 -20.17
N GLN A 517 -35.30 16.63 -19.97
CA GLN A 517 -36.41 17.20 -20.72
C GLN A 517 -37.36 17.89 -19.74
N CYS A 518 -37.79 19.09 -20.08
CA CYS A 518 -38.75 19.85 -19.27
C CYS A 518 -40.18 19.68 -19.79
N SER A 519 -41.17 19.74 -18.89
CA SER A 519 -42.60 19.53 -19.21
C SER A 519 -43.21 20.60 -20.14
N ARG A 520 -42.63 21.81 -20.21
CA ARG A 520 -43.18 22.95 -20.98
C ARG A 520 -42.96 22.90 -22.50
N GLY A 521 -42.63 21.74 -23.08
CA GLY A 521 -42.56 21.54 -24.55
C GLY A 521 -41.40 22.24 -25.27
N GLU A 522 -40.72 23.17 -24.61
CA GLU A 522 -39.45 23.69 -25.08
C GLU A 522 -38.37 22.62 -24.85
N ASN A 523 -37.76 22.14 -25.95
CA ASN A 523 -36.63 21.22 -25.93
C ASN A 523 -35.38 21.92 -25.36
N HIS A 524 -35.42 22.29 -24.08
CA HIS A 524 -34.24 22.73 -23.34
C HIS A 524 -33.43 21.50 -23.03
N ARG A 525 -32.35 21.32 -23.81
CA ARG A 525 -31.40 20.24 -23.61
C ARG A 525 -30.28 20.77 -22.77
N THR A 526 -30.34 20.45 -21.49
CA THR A 526 -29.21 20.67 -20.59
C THR A 526 -28.63 19.32 -20.18
N VAL A 527 -27.30 19.24 -20.23
CA VAL A 527 -26.51 18.02 -20.04
C VAL A 527 -25.83 18.14 -18.66
N VAL A 528 -25.63 17.10 -17.86
CA VAL A 528 -25.03 17.16 -16.49
C VAL A 528 -23.61 16.52 -16.36
N ILE A 529 -22.59 17.27 -15.86
CA ILE A 529 -21.21 16.88 -15.49
C ILE A 529 -21.31 16.72 -13.99
N ALA A 530 -21.28 15.49 -13.53
CA ALA A 530 -20.34 15.20 -12.48
C ALA A 530 -20.02 13.71 -12.41
N ASP A 531 -18.97 13.42 -11.66
CA ASP A 531 -18.53 12.10 -11.23
C ASP A 531 -19.62 11.35 -10.48
N TYR A 532 -20.58 10.85 -11.24
CA TYR A 532 -21.71 10.10 -10.74
C TYR A 532 -21.64 8.75 -11.44
N LYS A 533 -20.96 7.81 -10.79
CA LYS A 533 -20.93 6.38 -11.11
C LYS A 533 -22.35 5.77 -11.07
N GLY A 534 -23.26 6.23 -11.93
CA GLY A 534 -24.70 5.93 -11.90
C GLY A 534 -25.49 6.57 -10.74
N ARG A 535 -24.90 7.49 -9.96
CA ARG A 535 -25.50 8.04 -8.72
C ARG A 535 -26.42 9.23 -8.99
N ILE A 536 -27.64 8.98 -9.46
CA ILE A 536 -28.65 10.02 -9.74
C ILE A 536 -29.01 10.83 -8.48
N GLY A 537 -29.05 10.22 -7.31
CA GLY A 537 -29.32 10.96 -6.06
C GLY A 537 -28.25 12.03 -5.77
N ALA A 538 -26.97 11.71 -5.98
CA ALA A 538 -25.88 12.67 -5.81
C ALA A 538 -25.93 13.79 -6.85
N MET A 539 -26.36 13.48 -8.07
CA MET A 539 -26.62 14.47 -9.11
C MET A 539 -27.70 15.45 -8.70
N GLN A 540 -28.81 14.95 -8.14
CA GLN A 540 -29.90 15.78 -7.66
C GLN A 540 -29.45 16.74 -6.55
N GLU A 541 -28.68 16.27 -5.56
CA GLU A 541 -28.21 17.13 -4.46
C GLU A 541 -27.31 18.28 -4.95
N ARG A 542 -26.46 18.05 -5.96
CA ARG A 542 -25.70 19.14 -6.58
C ARG A 542 -26.59 20.08 -7.38
N PHE A 543 -27.63 19.57 -8.02
CA PHE A 543 -28.59 20.39 -8.76
C PHE A 543 -29.38 21.30 -7.83
N LYS A 544 -29.82 20.79 -6.67
CA LYS A 544 -30.42 21.60 -5.60
C LYS A 544 -29.49 22.72 -5.13
N ALA A 545 -28.18 22.50 -5.14
CA ALA A 545 -27.20 23.51 -4.75
C ALA A 545 -26.90 24.56 -5.84
N ALA A 546 -27.21 24.29 -7.11
CA ALA A 546 -26.82 25.14 -8.25
C ALA A 546 -28.01 25.85 -8.93
N PHE A 547 -29.20 25.26 -8.88
CA PHE A 547 -30.38 25.72 -9.61
C PHE A 547 -31.56 25.97 -8.68
N CYS A 548 -32.48 26.84 -9.11
CA CYS A 548 -33.68 27.13 -8.33
C CYS A 548 -34.69 25.96 -8.39
N GLN A 549 -35.49 25.81 -7.32
CA GLN A 549 -36.49 24.75 -7.19
C GLN A 549 -37.47 24.71 -8.37
N GLU A 550 -37.91 25.87 -8.89
CA GLU A 550 -38.79 25.97 -10.07
C GLU A 550 -38.20 25.27 -11.30
N SER A 551 -36.88 25.41 -11.51
CA SER A 551 -36.21 24.77 -12.65
C SER A 551 -36.06 23.27 -12.46
N LEU A 552 -35.86 22.83 -11.22
CA LEU A 552 -35.74 21.41 -10.90
C LEU A 552 -37.09 20.70 -11.06
N THR A 553 -38.18 21.29 -10.57
CA THR A 553 -39.53 20.69 -10.67
C THR A 553 -40.06 20.64 -12.10
N ALA A 554 -39.49 21.43 -13.02
CA ALA A 554 -39.81 21.36 -14.43
C ALA A 554 -39.24 20.11 -15.14
N ILE A 555 -38.26 19.43 -14.55
CA ILE A 555 -37.61 18.24 -15.12
C ILE A 555 -38.60 17.06 -15.07
N SER A 556 -39.05 16.62 -16.25
CA SER A 556 -39.98 15.49 -16.37
C SER A 556 -39.29 14.16 -16.69
N THR A 557 -38.11 14.19 -17.31
CA THR A 557 -37.38 12.98 -17.71
C THR A 557 -35.89 13.26 -17.76
N ILE A 558 -35.08 12.28 -17.35
CA ILE A 558 -33.62 12.29 -17.49
C ILE A 558 -33.25 11.20 -18.51
N LYS A 559 -32.53 11.57 -19.57
CA LYS A 559 -31.97 10.66 -20.56
C LYS A 559 -30.49 10.47 -20.28
N TRP A 560 -30.12 9.29 -19.79
CA TRP A 560 -28.74 8.88 -19.61
C TRP A 560 -28.22 8.23 -20.89
N VAL A 561 -27.43 8.97 -21.67
CA VAL A 561 -26.76 8.50 -22.87
C VAL A 561 -25.34 8.06 -22.54
N ILE A 562 -25.11 6.76 -22.56
CA ILE A 562 -23.79 6.15 -22.45
C ILE A 562 -23.16 6.21 -23.85
N ILE A 563 -22.00 6.84 -23.99
CA ILE A 563 -21.21 6.84 -25.21
C ILE A 563 -20.06 5.87 -25.00
N ALA A 564 -19.90 4.87 -25.88
CA ALA A 564 -18.83 3.91 -25.77
C ALA A 564 -18.26 3.52 -27.15
N PRO A 565 -16.99 3.11 -27.25
CA PRO A 565 -16.42 2.59 -28.50
C PRO A 565 -17.21 1.39 -29.02
N SER A 566 -17.32 1.22 -30.34
CA SER A 566 -18.14 0.18 -31.02
C SER A 566 -18.14 -1.20 -30.36
N GLY A 567 -16.97 -1.78 -30.08
CA GLY A 567 -16.86 -3.12 -29.48
C GLY A 567 -17.28 -3.20 -28.01
N ILE A 568 -17.36 -2.06 -27.31
CA ILE A 568 -17.84 -1.95 -25.93
C ILE A 568 -19.34 -1.62 -25.93
N ALA A 569 -19.78 -0.68 -26.79
CA ALA A 569 -21.19 -0.33 -26.94
C ALA A 569 -22.06 -1.55 -27.24
N ALA A 570 -21.58 -2.46 -28.10
CA ALA A 570 -22.27 -3.71 -28.43
C ALA A 570 -22.50 -4.64 -27.21
N LYS A 571 -21.76 -4.47 -26.10
CA LYS A 571 -21.91 -5.26 -24.88
C LYS A 571 -22.99 -4.72 -23.94
N TYR A 572 -23.49 -3.51 -24.17
CA TYR A 572 -24.60 -2.93 -23.40
C TYR A 572 -25.93 -3.48 -23.91
N THR A 573 -26.39 -4.58 -23.31
CA THR A 573 -27.66 -5.23 -23.65
C THR A 573 -28.80 -4.86 -22.71
N GLY A 574 -28.49 -4.55 -21.44
CA GLY A 574 -29.45 -4.26 -20.38
C GLY A 574 -29.34 -2.85 -19.81
N LYS A 575 -30.35 -2.46 -19.02
CA LYS A 575 -30.30 -1.24 -18.20
C LYS A 575 -29.18 -1.36 -17.17
N GLN A 576 -28.42 -0.29 -17.02
CA GLN A 576 -27.44 -0.12 -15.96
C GLN A 576 -28.17 0.23 -14.66
N GLU A 577 -27.57 -0.15 -13.53
CA GLU A 577 -28.07 0.21 -12.22
C GLU A 577 -28.04 1.74 -12.04
N VAL A 578 -29.16 2.29 -11.58
CA VAL A 578 -29.28 3.70 -11.22
C VAL A 578 -29.28 3.76 -9.69
N VAL A 579 -28.25 4.38 -9.12
CA VAL A 579 -28.10 4.49 -7.68
C VAL A 579 -28.78 5.77 -7.18
N GLY A 580 -29.80 5.60 -6.35
CA GLY A 580 -30.66 6.67 -5.85
C GLY A 580 -31.79 7.02 -6.82
N GLN A 581 -32.63 7.97 -6.42
CA GLN A 581 -33.77 8.44 -7.22
C GLN A 581 -33.67 9.95 -7.39
N TRP A 582 -34.20 10.45 -8.51
CA TRP A 582 -34.45 11.88 -8.66
C TRP A 582 -35.87 12.14 -8.17
N GLN A 583 -35.98 12.63 -6.94
CA GLN A 583 -37.27 12.85 -6.28
C GLN A 583 -37.32 14.25 -5.68
N LEU A 584 -38.10 15.13 -6.30
CA LEU A 584 -38.35 16.48 -5.80
C LEU A 584 -39.66 16.43 -5.02
N GLU A 585 -39.58 16.55 -3.69
CA GLU A 585 -40.72 16.41 -2.78
C GLU A 585 -41.35 15.00 -2.80
N ASP A 586 -42.36 14.74 -1.96
CA ASP A 586 -42.92 13.40 -1.76
C ASP A 586 -43.72 12.84 -2.94
N THR A 587 -43.82 13.55 -4.07
CA THR A 587 -44.88 13.28 -5.07
C THR A 587 -44.42 12.89 -6.47
N LEU A 588 -43.18 13.15 -6.90
CA LEU A 588 -42.75 12.85 -8.26
C LEU A 588 -41.35 12.22 -8.35
N VAL A 589 -41.29 10.94 -8.73
CA VAL A 589 -40.05 10.26 -9.14
C VAL A 589 -39.83 10.50 -10.63
N VAL A 590 -38.75 11.18 -10.98
CA VAL A 590 -38.40 11.44 -12.39
C VAL A 590 -37.86 10.18 -13.04
N ASN A 591 -38.43 9.81 -14.19
CA ASN A 591 -38.00 8.65 -14.95
C ASN A 591 -36.60 8.86 -15.57
N VAL A 592 -35.73 7.86 -15.41
CA VAL A 592 -34.38 7.82 -16.02
C VAL A 592 -34.38 6.86 -17.20
N GLU A 593 -34.45 7.41 -18.40
CA GLU A 593 -34.33 6.67 -19.65
C GLU A 593 -32.85 6.43 -19.98
N GLN A 594 -32.48 5.23 -20.36
CA GLN A 594 -31.09 4.88 -20.66
C GLN A 594 -30.90 4.59 -22.14
N TYR A 595 -29.80 5.10 -22.67
CA TYR A 595 -29.45 5.04 -24.07
C TYR A 595 -27.98 4.68 -24.23
N ILE A 596 -27.63 3.95 -25.28
CA ILE A 596 -26.25 3.68 -25.67
C ILE A 596 -26.00 4.29 -27.05
N ALA A 597 -24.92 5.06 -27.18
CA ALA A 597 -24.42 5.62 -28.43
C ALA A 597 -23.06 4.99 -28.76
N GLU A 598 -22.95 4.46 -29.96
CA GLU A 598 -21.70 3.93 -30.48
C GLU A 598 -20.77 5.05 -30.94
N TRP A 599 -19.54 5.05 -30.44
CA TRP A 599 -18.49 5.98 -30.85
C TRP A 599 -17.49 5.30 -31.78
N LYS A 600 -17.45 5.77 -33.03
CA LYS A 600 -16.52 5.25 -34.04
C LYS A 600 -15.15 5.91 -33.88
N MET A 601 -14.21 5.18 -33.31
CA MET A 601 -12.79 5.53 -33.30
C MET A 601 -12.23 5.28 -34.71
N GLY A 602 -12.54 6.16 -35.67
CA GLY A 602 -12.23 6.00 -37.10
C GLY A 602 -10.77 5.77 -37.45
#